data_AF-A0AAD3H114-F1
#
_entry.id   AF-A0AAD3H114-F1
#
_cell.length_a   1.000
_cell.length_b   1.000
_cell.length_c   1.000
_cell.angle_alpha   90.00
_cell.angle_beta   90.00
_cell.angle_gamma   90.00
#
_symmetry.space_group_name_H-M   'P 1'
#
loop_
_entity.id
_entity.type
_entity.pdbx_description
1 polymer ?
#
loop_
_entity_poly.entity_id
_entity_poly.type
_entity_poly.pdbx_seq_one_letter_code
_entity_poly.pdbx_strand_id
1 'polypeptide(L)'
;MAKKARPSDERRAALKASELNKIPNISNLTPIQRYYALSLRLLKSFYLAADSNKLDEAYVFGLRFAKFSSEVLPTHDYYKVNQPEYVKLRKENKRDLKTVIDKLEEVVELMDLEELEKKEMKRREEEAMRLIKQREEEMRKEEEERAATQALLDRLNMLDNFGPVPTGYTEKKKNTDTKVEKENELDEFDEVEEDVSALPIGNLPLPIPMPIPQPSVQEGIEAPPPAYDSLGSLPPPPSYDALVQHEQNKMDYRQDSIMDLRPSSSRSLHGMVPSAPLSESDQGATNAKTFINPLQGPLMSASLADHGDVTNKTPKISFQMQKQHARQEYFQLRNKKKIEIFQLGTYQGKSTTRDSTNGCTVISPLVAVNHLRSEGCGISDMKIEQVINEIAPGILSRVRRKLGLSGHALIIPSDVHDFMVDEKILKQEMFVGVCGGNVLDRQHVGGLIDMLENGEETNPGSDSQEEKKDSTKKVAAALFFHEHVISILKVVLPDGSEWYDLVDSLPTRINDRLGATRTRCKDRQSLESLLYWYACDKFSPADTTYIDNNDWDDNMCDFDPRVFQGFVWKE
;
A
#
# COMPACT_ATOMS: atom_id res chain seq x y z
N MET A 1 -40.79 8.41 -10.90
CA MET A 1 -40.47 9.75 -10.36
C MET A 1 -38.97 9.92 -10.38
N ALA A 2 -38.44 10.91 -11.09
CA ALA A 2 -37.00 11.19 -11.06
C ALA A 2 -36.62 11.65 -9.64
N LYS A 3 -35.63 10.99 -9.01
CA LYS A 3 -35.08 11.48 -7.74
C LYS A 3 -34.52 12.87 -8.01
N LYS A 4 -34.97 13.89 -7.26
CA LYS A 4 -34.39 15.23 -7.34
C LYS A 4 -32.89 15.11 -7.06
N ALA A 5 -32.05 15.70 -7.91
CA ALA A 5 -30.61 15.74 -7.69
C ALA A 5 -30.32 16.50 -6.39
N ARG A 6 -29.44 15.97 -5.55
CA ARG A 6 -29.03 16.63 -4.31
C ARG A 6 -27.95 17.67 -4.62
N PRO A 7 -27.90 18.81 -3.89
CA PRO A 7 -26.91 19.85 -4.13
C PRO A 7 -25.45 19.36 -4.17
N SER A 8 -25.09 18.37 -3.33
CA SER A 8 -23.71 17.84 -3.24
C SER A 8 -23.39 16.69 -4.22
N ASP A 9 -24.30 16.30 -5.11
CA ASP A 9 -24.12 15.11 -5.96
C ASP A 9 -22.82 15.13 -6.79
N GLU A 10 -22.48 16.28 -7.37
CA GLU A 10 -21.27 16.45 -8.19
C GLU A 10 -19.98 16.31 -7.35
N ARG A 11 -19.92 16.99 -6.20
CA ARG A 11 -18.80 16.91 -5.25
C ARG A 11 -18.57 15.47 -4.77
N ARG A 12 -19.64 14.77 -4.39
CA ARG A 12 -19.57 13.38 -3.94
C ARG A 12 -19.17 12.42 -5.06
N ALA A 13 -19.59 12.67 -6.30
CA ALA A 13 -19.17 11.88 -7.45
C ALA A 13 -17.65 12.02 -7.70
N ALA A 14 -17.12 13.24 -7.61
CA ALA A 14 -15.68 13.49 -7.73
C ALA A 14 -14.87 12.77 -6.65
N LEU A 15 -15.28 12.87 -5.38
CA LEU A 15 -14.64 12.16 -4.27
C LEU A 15 -14.67 10.64 -4.50
N LYS A 16 -15.83 10.08 -4.85
CA LYS A 16 -15.99 8.64 -5.10
C LYS A 16 -15.09 8.14 -6.23
N ALA A 17 -14.96 8.90 -7.32
CA ALA A 17 -14.12 8.54 -8.45
C ALA A 17 -12.63 8.44 -8.06
N SER A 18 -12.15 9.34 -7.21
CA SER A 18 -10.75 9.33 -6.76
C SER A 18 -10.41 8.21 -5.76
N GLU A 19 -11.43 7.61 -5.14
CA GLU A 19 -11.26 6.80 -3.93
C GLU A 19 -11.56 5.31 -4.11
N LEU A 20 -12.40 4.93 -5.08
CA LEU A 20 -12.78 3.54 -5.29
C LEU A 20 -11.60 2.60 -5.58
N ASN A 21 -10.47 3.15 -6.07
CA ASN A 21 -9.26 2.41 -6.43
C ASN A 21 -8.24 2.28 -5.28
N LYS A 22 -8.47 2.96 -4.14
CA LYS A 22 -7.51 2.99 -3.02
C LYS A 22 -7.83 2.00 -1.90
N ILE A 23 -8.91 1.23 -2.02
CA ILE A 23 -9.24 0.22 -1.02
C ILE A 23 -8.25 -0.94 -1.19
N PRO A 24 -7.47 -1.29 -0.15
CA PRO A 24 -6.49 -2.35 -0.26
C PRO A 24 -7.18 -3.66 -0.60
N ASN A 25 -6.57 -4.41 -1.53
CA ASN A 25 -6.97 -5.79 -1.77
C ASN A 25 -6.67 -6.63 -0.52
N ILE A 26 -7.57 -7.55 -0.20
CA ILE A 26 -7.39 -8.49 0.91
C ILE A 26 -6.64 -9.72 0.38
N SER A 27 -5.59 -10.12 1.08
CA SER A 27 -4.90 -11.40 0.88
C SER A 27 -5.38 -12.40 1.93
N ASN A 28 -5.71 -13.61 1.51
CA ASN A 28 -6.15 -14.69 2.40
C ASN A 28 -5.05 -15.21 3.33
N LEU A 29 -3.82 -14.71 3.17
CA LEU A 29 -2.65 -15.11 3.94
C LEU A 29 -2.41 -14.23 5.17
N THR A 30 -2.99 -13.04 5.19
CA THR A 30 -2.93 -12.18 6.37
C THR A 30 -4.05 -12.60 7.32
N PRO A 31 -3.80 -12.71 8.63
CA PRO A 31 -4.85 -13.01 9.59
C PRO A 31 -6.04 -12.06 9.45
N ILE A 32 -7.26 -12.62 9.37
CA ILE A 32 -8.47 -11.83 9.15
C ILE A 32 -8.67 -10.75 10.23
N GLN A 33 -8.17 -10.99 11.43
CA GLN A 33 -8.13 -10.06 12.55
C GLN A 33 -7.43 -8.75 12.20
N ARG A 34 -6.36 -8.78 11.39
CA ARG A 34 -5.67 -7.56 10.94
C ARG A 34 -6.55 -6.70 10.04
N TYR A 35 -7.38 -7.33 9.20
CA TYR A 35 -8.36 -6.60 8.40
C TYR A 35 -9.49 -6.01 9.24
N TYR A 36 -9.93 -6.67 10.31
CA TYR A 36 -10.83 -6.06 11.29
C TYR A 36 -10.16 -4.90 12.06
N ALA A 37 -8.87 -5.00 12.37
CA ALA A 37 -8.13 -3.89 12.96
C ALA A 37 -8.01 -2.70 11.99
N LEU A 38 -7.80 -2.96 10.69
CA LEU A 38 -7.87 -1.93 9.65
C LEU A 38 -9.26 -1.31 9.57
N SER A 39 -10.34 -2.11 9.56
CA SER A 39 -11.70 -1.57 9.51
C SER A 39 -11.97 -0.67 10.72
N LEU A 40 -11.50 -1.06 11.91
CA LEU A 40 -11.59 -0.23 13.11
C LEU A 40 -10.78 1.08 13.01
N ARG A 41 -9.61 1.07 12.37
CA ARG A 41 -8.84 2.30 12.08
C ARG A 41 -9.62 3.23 11.15
N LEU A 42 -10.17 2.70 10.06
CA LEU A 42 -11.01 3.47 9.14
C LEU A 42 -12.25 4.05 9.85
N LEU A 43 -12.87 3.26 10.72
CA LEU A 43 -14.01 3.69 11.54
C LEU A 43 -13.63 4.86 12.46
N LYS A 44 -12.48 4.78 13.14
CA LYS A 44 -11.98 5.87 14.00
C LYS A 44 -11.69 7.13 13.19
N SER A 45 -11.03 7.01 12.04
CA SER A 45 -10.75 8.15 11.16
C SER A 45 -12.03 8.80 10.62
N PHE A 46 -13.05 7.99 10.32
CA PHE A 46 -14.37 8.47 9.93
C PHE A 46 -15.01 9.36 11.00
N TYR A 47 -15.12 8.86 12.24
CA TYR A 47 -15.71 9.63 13.34
C TYR A 47 -14.88 10.88 13.65
N LEU A 48 -13.55 10.77 13.69
CA LEU A 48 -12.69 11.93 13.93
C LEU A 48 -12.89 13.04 12.89
N ALA A 49 -13.00 12.67 11.61
CA ALA A 49 -13.24 13.64 10.53
C ALA A 49 -14.65 14.23 10.60
N ALA A 50 -15.67 13.41 10.91
CA ALA A 50 -17.05 13.86 11.06
C ALA A 50 -17.19 14.84 12.24
N ASP A 51 -16.61 14.51 13.39
CA ASP A 51 -16.65 15.34 14.60
C ASP A 51 -15.87 16.66 14.42
N SER A 52 -14.84 16.66 13.55
CA SER A 52 -14.07 17.85 13.18
C SER A 52 -14.71 18.67 12.05
N ASN A 53 -15.94 18.33 11.63
CA ASN A 53 -16.66 18.93 10.49
C ASN A 53 -15.86 18.93 9.17
N LYS A 54 -14.97 17.95 8.99
CA LYS A 54 -14.23 17.75 7.74
C LYS A 54 -15.03 16.82 6.82
N LEU A 55 -16.09 17.36 6.22
CA LEU A 55 -17.11 16.57 5.54
C LEU A 55 -16.58 15.71 4.39
N ASP A 56 -15.62 16.20 3.59
CA ASP A 56 -15.03 15.42 2.50
C ASP A 56 -14.23 14.21 3.02
N GLU A 57 -13.37 14.42 4.02
CA GLU A 57 -12.60 13.35 4.65
C GLU A 57 -13.53 12.33 5.31
N ALA A 58 -14.55 12.80 6.04
CA ALA A 58 -15.56 11.95 6.66
C ALA A 58 -16.30 11.12 5.60
N TYR A 59 -16.75 11.74 4.52
CA TYR A 59 -17.44 11.04 3.44
C TYR A 59 -16.55 9.96 2.81
N VAL A 60 -15.28 10.27 2.55
CA VAL A 60 -14.31 9.32 2.00
C VAL A 60 -14.04 8.16 2.95
N PHE A 61 -13.74 8.42 4.23
CA PHE A 61 -13.47 7.36 5.20
C PHE A 61 -14.70 6.48 5.46
N GLY A 62 -15.89 7.08 5.56
CA GLY A 62 -17.14 6.36 5.73
C GLY A 62 -17.45 5.45 4.53
N LEU A 63 -17.26 5.96 3.30
CA LEU A 63 -17.45 5.17 2.09
C LEU A 63 -16.42 4.03 1.97
N ARG A 64 -15.16 4.30 2.29
CA ARG A 64 -14.09 3.28 2.32
C ARG A 64 -14.41 2.19 3.34
N PHE A 65 -14.78 2.56 4.57
CA PHE A 65 -15.18 1.61 5.61
C PHE A 65 -16.38 0.77 5.17
N ALA A 66 -17.41 1.42 4.60
CA ALA A 66 -18.62 0.74 4.15
C ALA A 66 -18.30 -0.31 3.08
N LYS A 67 -17.64 0.11 1.99
CA LYS A 67 -17.25 -0.79 0.89
C LYS A 67 -16.29 -1.89 1.37
N PHE A 68 -15.30 -1.56 2.18
CA PHE A 68 -14.36 -2.54 2.74
C PHE A 68 -15.11 -3.59 3.57
N SER A 69 -16.01 -3.16 4.45
CA SER A 69 -16.76 -4.05 5.35
C SER A 69 -17.83 -4.89 4.65
N SER A 70 -18.49 -4.36 3.62
CA SER A 70 -19.62 -5.02 2.95
C SER A 70 -19.20 -5.85 1.73
N GLU A 71 -18.17 -5.43 0.99
CA GLU A 71 -17.78 -6.05 -0.28
C GLU A 71 -16.44 -6.78 -0.17
N VAL A 72 -15.42 -6.16 0.42
CA VAL A 72 -14.06 -6.69 0.39
C VAL A 72 -13.82 -7.72 1.49
N LEU A 73 -14.09 -7.39 2.76
CA LEU A 73 -13.86 -8.28 3.90
C LEU A 73 -14.55 -9.66 3.77
N PRO A 74 -15.78 -9.76 3.23
CA PRO A 74 -16.44 -11.05 3.01
C PRO A 74 -15.78 -11.97 1.98
N THR A 75 -14.85 -11.47 1.14
CA THR A 75 -14.12 -12.31 0.18
C THR A 75 -13.00 -13.13 0.85
N HIS A 76 -12.66 -12.84 2.10
CA HIS A 76 -11.62 -13.57 2.81
C HIS A 76 -12.08 -14.99 3.19
N ASP A 77 -11.23 -16.00 2.98
CA ASP A 77 -11.51 -17.41 3.28
C ASP A 77 -11.94 -17.65 4.73
N TYR A 78 -11.31 -16.96 5.69
CA TYR A 78 -11.61 -17.07 7.11
C TYR A 78 -12.89 -16.32 7.51
N TYR A 79 -13.46 -15.50 6.63
CA TYR A 79 -14.68 -14.75 6.94
C TYR A 79 -15.87 -15.67 7.18
N LYS A 80 -15.92 -16.84 6.52
CA LYS A 80 -17.03 -17.79 6.69
C LYS A 80 -16.78 -18.84 7.77
N VAL A 81 -15.61 -18.85 8.38
CA VAL A 81 -15.25 -19.81 9.42
C VAL A 81 -16.10 -19.57 10.68
N ASN A 82 -16.63 -20.64 11.25
CA ASN A 82 -17.55 -20.64 12.39
C ASN A 82 -16.84 -20.65 13.76
N GLN A 83 -15.63 -20.08 13.82
CA GLN A 83 -14.95 -19.88 15.10
C GLN A 83 -15.65 -18.78 15.90
N PRO A 84 -15.91 -18.96 17.21
CA PRO A 84 -16.68 -18.01 18.03
C PRO A 84 -16.12 -16.58 17.98
N GLU A 85 -14.80 -16.43 17.94
CA GLU A 85 -14.12 -15.13 17.86
C GLU A 85 -14.44 -14.40 16.55
N TYR A 86 -14.40 -15.11 15.41
CA TYR A 86 -14.72 -14.52 14.10
C TYR A 86 -16.20 -14.21 13.96
N VAL A 87 -17.07 -15.05 14.53
CA VAL A 87 -18.51 -14.77 14.60
C VAL A 87 -18.77 -13.45 15.36
N LYS A 88 -18.06 -13.24 16.48
CA LYS A 88 -18.16 -11.99 17.26
C LYS A 88 -17.70 -10.78 16.44
N LEU A 89 -16.51 -10.83 15.85
CA LEU A 89 -15.97 -9.75 15.01
C LEU A 89 -16.88 -9.41 13.82
N ARG A 90 -17.44 -10.42 13.15
CA ARG A 90 -18.44 -10.21 12.08
C ARG A 90 -19.68 -9.48 12.57
N LYS A 91 -20.19 -9.85 13.75
CA LYS A 91 -21.40 -9.25 14.31
C LYS A 91 -21.16 -7.79 14.72
N GLU A 92 -19.98 -7.49 15.25
CA GLU A 92 -19.56 -6.12 15.59
C GLU A 92 -19.39 -5.28 14.32
N ASN A 93 -18.60 -5.74 13.35
CA ASN A 93 -18.38 -5.00 12.10
C ASN A 93 -19.68 -4.75 11.31
N LYS A 94 -20.64 -5.69 11.33
CA LYS A 94 -21.97 -5.46 10.73
C LYS A 94 -22.79 -4.38 11.45
N ARG A 95 -22.66 -4.28 12.78
CA ARG A 95 -23.32 -3.24 13.57
C ARG A 95 -22.70 -1.88 13.28
N ASP A 96 -21.37 -1.83 13.22
CA ASP A 96 -20.63 -0.61 12.89
C ASP A 96 -20.92 -0.16 11.46
N LEU A 97 -20.98 -1.10 10.50
CA LEU A 97 -21.39 -0.82 9.12
C LEU A 97 -22.75 -0.15 9.04
N LYS A 98 -23.74 -0.66 9.78
CA LYS A 98 -25.07 -0.04 9.82
C LYS A 98 -24.99 1.39 10.37
N THR A 99 -24.28 1.57 11.48
CA THR A 99 -24.11 2.87 12.14
C THR A 99 -23.40 3.88 11.23
N VAL A 100 -22.36 3.44 10.51
CA VAL A 100 -21.64 4.29 9.55
C VAL A 100 -22.53 4.66 8.37
N ILE A 101 -23.33 3.75 7.82
CA ILE A 101 -24.26 4.07 6.72
C ILE A 101 -25.25 5.15 7.17
N ASP A 102 -25.84 5.00 8.35
CA ASP A 102 -26.78 5.97 8.91
C ASP A 102 -26.08 7.34 9.12
N LYS A 103 -24.88 7.36 9.71
CA LYS A 103 -24.11 8.59 9.95
C LYS A 103 -23.57 9.23 8.66
N LEU A 104 -23.29 8.43 7.63
CA LEU A 104 -22.84 8.92 6.33
C LEU A 104 -23.96 9.70 5.64
N GLU A 105 -25.22 9.30 5.82
CA GLU A 105 -26.36 10.07 5.31
C GLU A 105 -26.43 11.46 5.97
N GLU A 106 -26.19 11.56 7.29
CA GLU A 106 -26.08 12.84 7.99
C GLU A 106 -24.94 13.71 7.43
N VAL A 107 -23.78 13.12 7.14
CA VAL A 107 -22.65 13.83 6.50
C VAL A 107 -23.08 14.36 5.13
N VAL A 108 -23.83 13.59 4.34
CA VAL A 108 -24.32 14.04 3.03
C VAL A 108 -25.34 15.18 3.18
N GLU A 109 -26.22 15.15 4.18
CA GLU A 109 -27.13 16.27 4.47
C GLU A 109 -26.37 17.55 4.82
N LEU A 110 -25.30 17.45 5.61
CA LEU A 110 -24.43 18.59 5.92
C LEU A 110 -23.69 19.10 4.67
N MET A 111 -23.21 18.21 3.80
CA MET A 111 -22.60 18.60 2.52
C MET A 111 -23.61 19.33 1.61
N ASP A 112 -24.86 18.88 1.57
CA ASP A 112 -25.91 19.55 0.80
C ASP A 112 -26.20 20.96 1.31
N LEU A 113 -26.19 21.13 2.64
CA LEU A 113 -26.37 22.44 3.27
C LEU A 113 -25.21 23.38 2.92
N GLU A 114 -23.96 22.91 3.02
CA GLU A 114 -22.77 23.69 2.65
C GLU A 114 -22.82 24.14 1.17
N GLU A 115 -23.21 23.26 0.25
CA GLU A 115 -23.33 23.62 -1.17
C GLU A 115 -24.50 24.58 -1.44
N LEU A 116 -25.60 24.47 -0.69
CA LEU A 116 -26.73 25.40 -0.80
C LEU A 116 -26.34 26.81 -0.32
N GLU A 117 -25.68 26.91 0.83
CA GLU A 117 -25.17 28.16 1.38
C GLU A 117 -24.15 28.81 0.45
N LYS A 118 -23.22 28.02 -0.11
CA LYS A 118 -22.24 28.49 -1.09
C LYS A 118 -22.91 29.04 -2.35
N LYS A 119 -23.96 28.39 -2.83
CA LYS A 119 -24.73 28.86 -3.98
C LYS A 119 -25.50 30.14 -3.67
N GLU A 120 -26.07 30.26 -2.48
CA GLU A 120 -26.76 31.49 -2.06
C GLU A 120 -25.78 32.65 -1.90
N MET A 121 -24.62 32.41 -1.29
CA MET A 121 -23.55 33.40 -1.16
C MET A 121 -23.10 33.89 -2.54
N LYS A 122 -22.84 32.98 -3.48
CA LYS A 122 -22.50 33.33 -4.86
C LYS A 122 -23.58 34.15 -5.55
N ARG A 123 -24.86 33.84 -5.31
CA ARG A 123 -25.98 34.65 -5.83
C ARG A 123 -25.97 36.07 -5.26
N ARG A 124 -25.75 36.22 -3.95
CA ARG A 124 -25.66 37.55 -3.30
C ARG A 124 -24.47 38.35 -3.83
N GLU A 125 -23.33 37.70 -4.06
CA GLU A 125 -22.15 38.33 -4.67
C GLU A 125 -22.42 38.76 -6.12
N GLU A 126 -23.04 37.91 -6.93
CA GLU A 126 -23.42 38.24 -8.31
C GLU A 126 -24.43 39.38 -8.37
N GLU A 127 -25.40 39.42 -7.45
CA GLU A 127 -26.36 40.52 -7.31
C GLU A 127 -25.68 41.83 -6.87
N ALA A 128 -24.78 41.78 -5.88
CA ALA A 128 -24.00 42.93 -5.45
C ALA A 128 -23.10 43.47 -6.59
N MET A 129 -22.45 42.58 -7.34
CA MET A 129 -21.64 42.95 -8.51
C MET A 129 -22.49 43.59 -9.62
N ARG A 130 -23.72 43.12 -9.84
CA ARG A 130 -24.65 43.75 -10.79
C ARG A 130 -25.04 45.15 -10.35
N LEU A 131 -25.31 45.35 -9.06
CA LEU A 131 -25.68 46.66 -8.52
C LEU A 131 -24.51 47.65 -8.60
N ILE A 132 -23.28 47.21 -8.31
CA ILE A 132 -22.07 48.03 -8.48
C ILE A 132 -21.92 48.45 -9.94
N LYS A 133 -22.07 47.51 -10.87
CA LYS A 133 -21.98 47.79 -12.31
C LYS A 133 -23.06 48.76 -12.80
N GLN A 134 -24.28 48.64 -12.29
CA GLN A 134 -25.37 49.57 -12.59
C GLN A 134 -25.05 50.99 -12.09
N ARG A 135 -24.56 51.10 -10.85
CA ARG A 135 -24.16 52.38 -10.27
C ARG A 135 -22.98 53.02 -11.02
N GLU A 136 -22.01 52.23 -11.47
CA GLU A 136 -20.91 52.73 -12.32
C GLU A 136 -21.41 53.23 -13.67
N GLU A 137 -22.37 52.55 -14.29
CA GLU A 137 -22.97 53.00 -15.55
C GLU A 137 -23.79 54.28 -15.37
N GLU A 138 -24.52 54.42 -14.26
CA GLU A 138 -25.23 55.64 -13.89
C GLU A 138 -24.27 56.81 -13.66
N MET A 139 -23.21 56.60 -12.88
CA MET A 139 -22.17 57.62 -12.70
C MET A 139 -21.51 58.02 -14.03
N ARG A 140 -21.27 57.06 -14.93
CA ARG A 140 -20.73 57.37 -16.27
C ARG A 140 -21.70 58.19 -17.10
N LYS A 141 -22.99 57.88 -17.07
CA LYS A 141 -24.03 58.68 -17.76
C LYS A 141 -24.13 60.08 -17.18
N GLU A 142 -24.09 60.23 -15.86
CA GLU A 142 -24.07 61.54 -15.20
C GLU A 142 -22.82 62.34 -15.59
N GLU A 143 -21.65 61.70 -15.67
CA GLU A 143 -20.41 62.36 -16.08
C GLU A 143 -20.46 62.79 -17.56
N GLU A 144 -20.99 61.95 -18.45
CA GLU A 144 -21.24 62.28 -19.85
C GLU A 144 -22.23 63.46 -19.99
N GLU A 145 -23.30 63.49 -19.19
CA GLU A 145 -24.27 64.59 -19.17
C GLU A 145 -23.65 65.89 -18.62
N ARG A 146 -22.86 65.81 -17.54
CA ARG A 146 -22.10 66.96 -17.01
C ARG A 146 -21.07 67.48 -18.02
N ALA A 147 -20.38 66.60 -18.74
CA ALA A 147 -19.44 67.00 -19.78
C ALA A 147 -20.17 67.66 -20.97
N ALA A 148 -21.33 67.14 -21.38
CA ALA A 148 -22.14 67.71 -22.45
C ALA A 148 -22.68 69.11 -22.08
N THR A 149 -23.19 69.27 -20.86
CA THR A 149 -23.66 70.58 -20.36
C THR A 149 -22.51 71.59 -20.25
N GLN A 150 -21.34 71.18 -19.75
CA GLN A 150 -20.15 72.02 -19.71
C GLN A 150 -19.70 72.46 -21.12
N ALA A 151 -19.66 71.54 -22.09
CA ALA A 151 -19.31 71.87 -23.46
C ALA A 151 -20.29 72.85 -24.11
N LEU A 152 -21.57 72.79 -23.75
CA LEU A 152 -22.61 73.71 -24.22
C LEU A 152 -22.41 75.12 -23.61
N LEU A 153 -22.11 75.19 -22.31
CA LEU A 153 -21.72 76.43 -21.62
C LEU A 153 -20.48 77.07 -22.23
N ASP A 154 -19.44 76.29 -22.50
CA ASP A 154 -18.21 76.79 -23.13
C ASP A 154 -18.49 77.32 -24.55
N ARG A 155 -19.39 76.67 -25.30
CA ARG A 155 -19.82 77.12 -26.63
C ARG A 155 -20.64 78.42 -26.57
N LEU A 156 -21.48 78.60 -25.55
CA LEU A 156 -22.20 79.86 -25.30
C LEU A 156 -21.22 81.00 -24.97
N ASN A 157 -20.23 80.75 -24.11
CA ASN A 157 -19.19 81.73 -23.80
C ASN A 157 -18.35 82.12 -25.03
N MET A 158 -18.15 81.20 -25.99
CA MET A 158 -17.51 81.53 -27.27
C MET A 158 -18.36 82.42 -28.18
N LEU A 159 -19.69 82.34 -28.09
CA LEU A 159 -20.59 83.19 -28.87
C LEU A 159 -20.66 84.63 -28.33
N ASP A 160 -20.52 84.82 -27.02
CA ASP A 160 -20.44 86.16 -26.40
C ASP A 160 -19.15 86.93 -26.76
N ASN A 161 -18.16 86.27 -27.36
CA ASN A 161 -16.93 86.90 -27.85
C ASN A 161 -17.02 87.40 -29.30
N PHE A 162 -18.17 87.27 -29.98
CA PHE A 162 -18.40 87.94 -31.26
C PHE A 162 -18.92 89.36 -31.02
N GLY A 163 -18.08 90.35 -31.36
CA GLY A 163 -18.36 91.78 -31.18
C GLY A 163 -19.63 92.30 -31.89
N PRO A 164 -20.01 93.56 -31.61
CA PRO A 164 -21.33 94.10 -31.93
C PRO A 164 -21.60 94.14 -33.44
N VAL A 165 -22.63 93.41 -33.88
CA VAL A 165 -23.14 93.45 -35.25
C VAL A 165 -24.22 94.55 -35.38
N PRO A 166 -24.24 95.33 -36.48
CA PRO A 166 -25.09 96.50 -36.60
C PRO A 166 -26.57 96.18 -36.78
N THR A 167 -27.37 97.01 -36.13
CA THR A 167 -28.84 97.09 -36.14
C THR A 167 -29.45 97.21 -37.53
N GLY A 168 -30.49 96.40 -37.79
CA GLY A 168 -31.51 96.70 -38.79
C GLY A 168 -32.38 95.49 -39.16
N TYR A 169 -33.59 95.43 -38.61
CA TYR A 169 -34.87 95.17 -39.31
C TYR A 169 -35.96 94.53 -38.43
N THR A 170 -37.07 95.27 -38.39
CA THR A 170 -38.48 95.05 -38.03
C THR A 170 -39.05 93.66 -37.72
N GLU A 171 -39.84 93.68 -36.63
CA GLU A 171 -41.03 92.92 -36.26
C GLU A 171 -41.72 92.03 -37.31
N LYS A 172 -42.13 90.83 -36.88
CA LYS A 172 -43.49 90.31 -37.13
C LYS A 172 -43.91 89.28 -36.07
N LYS A 173 -44.98 89.64 -35.34
CA LYS A 173 -45.78 88.80 -34.44
C LYS A 173 -46.31 87.55 -35.16
N LYS A 174 -46.29 86.41 -34.46
CA LYS A 174 -47.39 85.43 -34.55
C LYS A 174 -47.50 84.59 -33.28
N ASN A 175 -48.64 84.74 -32.62
CA ASN A 175 -49.18 83.87 -31.58
C ASN A 175 -49.20 82.41 -32.01
N THR A 176 -49.00 81.51 -31.06
CA THR A 176 -49.92 80.39 -30.81
C THR A 176 -49.71 79.85 -29.38
N ASP A 177 -50.77 79.98 -28.58
CA ASP A 177 -51.05 79.23 -27.36
C ASP A 177 -50.96 77.73 -27.57
N THR A 178 -50.51 76.97 -26.56
CA THR A 178 -51.09 75.67 -26.10
C THR A 178 -50.41 75.30 -24.77
N LYS A 179 -51.04 75.64 -23.64
CA LYS A 179 -51.79 74.77 -22.72
C LYS A 179 -50.91 73.79 -21.91
N VAL A 180 -50.67 74.20 -20.66
CA VAL A 180 -50.13 73.45 -19.53
C VAL A 180 -51.23 72.57 -18.95
N GLU A 181 -50.98 71.28 -18.76
CA GLU A 181 -51.74 70.41 -17.86
C GLU A 181 -50.81 69.86 -16.78
N LYS A 182 -51.39 69.77 -15.58
CA LYS A 182 -50.76 69.75 -14.27
C LYS A 182 -51.50 68.68 -13.46
N GLU A 183 -50.82 67.59 -13.13
CA GLU A 183 -51.18 66.57 -12.12
C GLU A 183 -49.82 66.18 -11.50
N ASN A 184 -49.45 66.43 -10.25
CA ASN A 184 -50.11 66.35 -8.94
C ASN A 184 -50.56 64.94 -8.58
N GLU A 185 -49.62 64.11 -8.09
CA GLU A 185 -49.90 63.12 -7.06
C GLU A 185 -48.69 63.03 -6.11
N LEU A 186 -48.94 63.51 -4.89
CA LEU A 186 -48.17 63.26 -3.68
C LEU A 186 -48.63 61.89 -3.18
N ASP A 187 -47.69 61.01 -2.85
CA ASP A 187 -47.99 59.87 -2.01
C ASP A 187 -47.03 59.81 -0.83
N GLU A 188 -47.64 59.41 0.27
CA GLU A 188 -47.36 59.76 1.65
C GLU A 188 -46.41 58.75 2.33
N PHE A 189 -45.93 59.15 3.49
CA PHE A 189 -44.94 58.50 4.36
C PHE A 189 -45.18 57.02 4.67
N ASP A 190 -44.09 56.27 4.87
CA ASP A 190 -43.92 55.40 6.05
C ASP A 190 -42.43 55.28 6.40
N GLU A 191 -42.00 56.07 7.38
CA GLU A 191 -40.74 55.90 8.11
C GLU A 191 -40.91 54.73 9.09
N VAL A 192 -40.15 53.66 8.87
CA VAL A 192 -39.88 52.66 9.92
C VAL A 192 -38.45 52.88 10.38
N GLU A 193 -38.30 53.51 11.54
CA GLU A 193 -37.05 53.51 12.30
C GLU A 193 -36.76 52.08 12.76
N GLU A 194 -35.71 51.45 12.21
CA GLU A 194 -35.04 50.33 12.86
C GLU A 194 -33.69 50.77 13.43
N ASP A 195 -33.69 50.78 14.75
CA ASP A 195 -32.57 50.93 15.67
C ASP A 195 -31.56 49.77 15.49
N VAL A 196 -30.36 50.08 14.98
CA VAL A 196 -29.24 49.13 15.00
C VAL A 196 -27.94 49.83 15.37
N SER A 197 -27.73 49.95 16.69
CA SER A 197 -26.53 49.51 17.41
C SER A 197 -25.19 49.62 16.67
N ALA A 198 -24.41 50.62 17.08
CA ALA A 198 -23.00 50.82 16.79
C ALA A 198 -22.12 49.62 17.19
N LEU A 199 -21.20 49.22 16.30
CA LEU A 199 -19.93 48.51 16.58
C LEU A 199 -18.93 48.70 15.39
N PRO A 200 -17.62 48.45 15.58
CA PRO A 200 -16.59 49.46 15.38
C PRO A 200 -15.86 49.41 14.03
N ILE A 201 -15.33 50.57 13.68
CA ILE A 201 -14.40 50.86 12.58
C ILE A 201 -13.20 49.92 12.64
N GLY A 202 -13.06 49.09 11.61
CA GLY A 202 -11.88 48.27 11.36
C GLY A 202 -11.67 48.05 9.87
N ASN A 203 -10.48 48.40 9.41
CA ASN A 203 -9.81 47.96 8.18
C ASN A 203 -10.09 48.70 6.87
N LEU A 204 -9.10 49.52 6.50
CA LEU A 204 -8.80 50.00 5.16
C LEU A 204 -8.75 48.84 4.14
N PRO A 205 -9.27 49.01 2.91
CA PRO A 205 -9.07 48.04 1.85
C PRO A 205 -7.62 48.11 1.32
N LEU A 206 -6.94 46.96 1.29
CA LEU A 206 -5.70 46.78 0.56
C LEU A 206 -5.95 46.85 -0.96
N PRO A 207 -4.96 47.27 -1.77
CA PRO A 207 -5.11 47.37 -3.22
C PRO A 207 -5.30 46.00 -3.87
N ILE A 208 -6.20 45.94 -4.85
CA ILE A 208 -6.48 44.79 -5.71
C ILE A 208 -5.20 44.43 -6.50
N PRO A 209 -4.75 43.16 -6.52
CA PRO A 209 -3.62 42.74 -7.35
C PRO A 209 -4.00 42.73 -8.83
N MET A 210 -3.08 43.22 -9.67
CA MET A 210 -3.25 43.27 -11.13
C MET A 210 -3.40 41.88 -11.76
N PRO A 211 -4.09 41.76 -12.91
CA PRO A 211 -4.30 40.47 -13.57
C PRO A 211 -2.99 39.87 -14.09
N ILE A 212 -2.79 38.57 -13.82
CA ILE A 212 -1.73 37.76 -14.40
C ILE A 212 -2.06 37.48 -15.88
N PRO A 213 -1.12 37.64 -16.83
CA PRO A 213 -1.36 37.31 -18.23
C PRO A 213 -1.57 35.80 -18.40
N GLN A 214 -2.66 35.41 -19.06
CA GLN A 214 -2.89 34.00 -19.43
C GLN A 214 -1.92 33.57 -20.54
N PRO A 215 -1.38 32.34 -20.48
CA PRO A 215 -0.60 31.77 -21.57
C PRO A 215 -1.50 31.44 -22.76
N SER A 216 -1.04 31.84 -23.95
CA SER A 216 -1.61 31.57 -25.26
C SER A 216 -1.83 30.07 -25.50
N VAL A 217 -3.10 29.67 -25.63
CA VAL A 217 -3.54 28.35 -26.09
C VAL A 217 -3.24 28.25 -27.59
N GLN A 218 -2.38 27.31 -27.98
CA GLN A 218 -2.22 26.91 -29.38
C GLN A 218 -3.35 25.94 -29.76
N GLU A 219 -4.14 26.35 -30.75
CA GLU A 219 -5.15 25.52 -31.41
C GLU A 219 -4.48 24.33 -32.10
N GLY A 220 -4.77 23.12 -31.59
CA GLY A 220 -4.43 21.85 -32.23
C GLY A 220 -5.51 21.46 -33.23
N ILE A 221 -5.09 21.26 -34.47
CA ILE A 221 -5.88 20.81 -35.62
C ILE A 221 -6.44 19.40 -35.35
N GLU A 222 -7.77 19.25 -35.36
CA GLU A 222 -8.47 17.96 -35.35
C GLU A 222 -8.25 17.21 -36.67
N ALA A 223 -7.73 15.99 -36.59
CA ALA A 223 -7.76 15.02 -37.68
C ALA A 223 -9.00 14.11 -37.54
N PRO A 224 -9.66 13.74 -38.64
CA PRO A 224 -10.87 12.92 -38.60
C PRO A 224 -10.57 11.46 -38.24
N PRO A 225 -11.50 10.75 -37.58
CA PRO A 225 -11.31 9.37 -37.17
C PRO A 225 -11.36 8.41 -38.37
N PRO A 226 -10.58 7.31 -38.38
CA PRO A 226 -10.67 6.31 -39.42
C PRO A 226 -11.93 5.43 -39.23
N ALA A 227 -12.56 5.11 -40.36
CA ALA A 227 -13.69 4.20 -40.44
C ALA A 227 -13.29 2.77 -40.02
N TYR A 228 -14.06 2.18 -39.11
CA TYR A 228 -13.96 0.78 -38.73
C TYR A 228 -14.94 -0.04 -39.57
N ASP A 229 -14.38 -0.90 -40.41
CA ASP A 229 -15.11 -1.89 -41.17
C ASP A 229 -14.95 -3.28 -40.53
N SER A 230 -16.09 -3.86 -40.18
CA SER A 230 -16.43 -5.30 -40.19
C SER A 230 -15.47 -6.37 -39.63
N LEU A 231 -15.89 -6.91 -38.46
CA LEU A 231 -15.88 -8.32 -38.02
C LEU A 231 -14.83 -9.28 -38.62
N GLY A 232 -13.75 -9.51 -37.86
CA GLY A 232 -12.87 -10.67 -37.97
C GLY A 232 -12.43 -11.14 -36.58
N SER A 233 -12.62 -12.41 -36.28
CA SER A 233 -12.24 -13.08 -35.03
C SER A 233 -10.77 -12.88 -34.66
N LEU A 234 -10.52 -12.37 -33.45
CA LEU A 234 -9.19 -12.19 -32.88
C LEU A 234 -8.47 -13.53 -32.67
N PRO A 235 -7.18 -13.67 -33.04
CA PRO A 235 -6.37 -14.80 -32.63
C PRO A 235 -6.13 -14.77 -31.11
N PRO A 236 -5.95 -15.94 -30.46
CA PRO A 236 -5.65 -15.98 -29.04
C PRO A 236 -4.33 -15.25 -28.75
N PRO A 237 -4.22 -14.58 -27.59
CA PRO A 237 -3.00 -13.87 -27.22
C PRO A 237 -1.81 -14.84 -27.15
N PRO A 238 -0.61 -14.41 -27.55
CA PRO A 238 0.59 -15.23 -27.43
C PRO A 238 0.85 -15.56 -25.95
N SER A 239 1.14 -16.83 -25.67
CA SER A 239 1.59 -17.30 -24.36
C SER A 239 2.84 -16.52 -23.93
N TYR A 240 2.88 -16.17 -22.63
CA TYR A 240 4.01 -15.49 -21.97
C TYR A 240 5.36 -16.25 -22.16
N ASP A 241 5.32 -17.54 -22.48
CA ASP A 241 6.48 -18.37 -22.80
C ASP A 241 7.22 -17.94 -24.07
N ALA A 242 6.56 -17.26 -25.03
CA ALA A 242 7.17 -16.87 -26.30
C ALA A 242 8.14 -15.69 -26.19
N LEU A 243 8.00 -14.85 -25.15
CA LEU A 243 8.86 -13.68 -24.94
C LEU A 243 10.19 -14.04 -24.26
N VAL A 244 10.25 -15.15 -23.52
CA VAL A 244 11.47 -15.60 -22.83
C VAL A 244 12.43 -16.34 -23.79
N GLN A 245 11.91 -16.97 -24.84
CA GLN A 245 12.73 -17.70 -25.81
C GLN A 245 13.61 -16.80 -26.70
N HIS A 246 13.26 -15.51 -26.86
CA HIS A 246 13.98 -14.63 -27.78
C HIS A 246 15.27 -14.03 -27.20
N GLU A 247 15.46 -14.05 -25.87
CA GLU A 247 16.68 -13.52 -25.21
C GLU A 247 17.71 -14.60 -24.83
N GLN A 248 17.31 -15.87 -24.68
CA GLN A 248 18.24 -16.94 -24.26
C GLN A 248 19.10 -17.50 -25.41
N ASN A 249 18.68 -17.34 -26.66
CA ASN A 249 19.42 -17.85 -27.84
C ASN A 249 20.65 -17.00 -28.27
N LYS A 250 21.09 -16.03 -27.45
CA LYS A 250 22.21 -15.13 -27.80
C LYS A 250 23.51 -15.33 -27.02
N MET A 251 23.58 -16.28 -26.09
CA MET A 251 24.82 -16.59 -25.36
C MET A 251 25.05 -18.09 -25.24
N ASP A 252 25.43 -18.72 -26.34
CA ASP A 252 26.14 -20.01 -26.29
C ASP A 252 27.06 -20.12 -27.49
N TYR A 253 28.31 -19.65 -27.33
CA TYR A 253 29.48 -20.13 -28.08
C TYR A 253 30.74 -19.57 -27.43
N ARG A 254 31.42 -20.41 -26.64
CA ARG A 254 32.87 -20.51 -26.37
C ARG A 254 33.12 -20.92 -24.92
N GLN A 255 33.51 -22.18 -24.71
CA GLN A 255 34.85 -22.48 -24.21
C GLN A 255 35.15 -23.98 -24.21
N ASP A 256 36.22 -24.30 -24.93
CA ASP A 256 36.89 -25.59 -24.97
C ASP A 256 37.66 -25.89 -23.68
N SER A 257 37.64 -27.18 -23.31
CA SER A 257 38.77 -28.02 -22.89
C SER A 257 39.92 -27.39 -22.08
N ILE A 258 40.01 -27.73 -20.79
CA ILE A 258 41.30 -27.92 -20.09
C ILE A 258 41.20 -29.15 -19.17
N MET A 259 42.20 -30.02 -19.34
CA MET A 259 42.47 -31.26 -18.61
C MET A 259 42.97 -31.06 -17.18
N ASP A 260 42.74 -32.10 -16.37
CA ASP A 260 43.55 -32.67 -15.29
C ASP A 260 44.30 -31.76 -14.30
N LEU A 261 44.11 -32.04 -13.00
CA LEU A 261 45.13 -32.68 -12.16
C LEU A 261 44.57 -32.91 -10.74
N ARG A 262 44.56 -34.18 -10.31
CA ARG A 262 44.52 -34.58 -8.90
C ARG A 262 45.85 -34.16 -8.22
N PRO A 263 45.86 -34.02 -6.89
CA PRO A 263 46.48 -35.11 -6.15
C PRO A 263 45.77 -35.49 -4.84
N SER A 264 46.19 -36.67 -4.41
CA SER A 264 45.73 -37.53 -3.33
C SER A 264 46.46 -37.31 -2.00
N SER A 265 45.78 -37.76 -0.94
CA SER A 265 46.31 -38.39 0.29
C SER A 265 46.78 -37.52 1.47
N SER A 266 46.18 -37.76 2.64
CA SER A 266 46.80 -38.35 3.85
C SER A 266 45.77 -38.22 5.00
N ARG A 267 45.13 -39.30 5.46
CA ARG A 267 45.54 -40.20 6.56
C ARG A 267 46.28 -39.50 7.71
N SER A 268 45.57 -39.26 8.81
CA SER A 268 46.15 -39.43 10.15
C SER A 268 45.12 -40.05 11.10
N LEU A 269 45.64 -40.94 11.93
CA LEU A 269 44.98 -41.85 12.85
C LEU A 269 45.28 -41.40 14.29
N HIS A 270 44.42 -41.83 15.22
CA HIS A 270 44.63 -42.03 16.66
C HIS A 270 44.29 -40.90 17.65
N GLY A 271 43.53 -41.32 18.67
CA GLY A 271 43.32 -40.61 19.92
C GLY A 271 42.09 -41.05 20.73
N MET A 272 41.93 -42.36 21.01
CA MET A 272 40.98 -42.83 22.02
C MET A 272 41.62 -42.81 23.42
N VAL A 273 40.96 -42.21 24.42
CA VAL A 273 41.01 -42.60 25.86
C VAL A 273 39.68 -42.19 26.54
N PRO A 274 39.16 -42.94 27.54
CA PRO A 274 37.73 -42.95 27.87
C PRO A 274 37.34 -42.45 29.29
N SER A 275 36.02 -42.38 29.50
CA SER A 275 35.27 -42.60 30.77
C SER A 275 35.20 -41.49 31.83
N ALA A 276 33.99 -41.02 32.16
CA ALA A 276 33.18 -41.52 33.30
C ALA A 276 31.92 -40.65 33.55
N PRO A 277 30.87 -41.19 34.21
CA PRO A 277 29.52 -40.60 34.24
C PRO A 277 29.13 -40.00 35.61
N LEU A 278 28.30 -38.97 35.58
CA LEU A 278 27.51 -38.43 36.70
C LEU A 278 26.27 -37.78 36.08
N SER A 279 25.06 -37.76 36.62
CA SER A 279 24.31 -38.50 37.65
C SER A 279 22.96 -37.75 37.66
N GLU A 280 21.86 -38.49 37.75
CA GLU A 280 20.47 -37.99 37.75
C GLU A 280 20.15 -37.08 38.95
N SER A 281 19.31 -36.07 38.70
CA SER A 281 18.26 -35.53 39.60
C SER A 281 17.47 -34.51 38.76
N ASP A 282 16.28 -34.82 38.26
CA ASP A 282 14.99 -34.93 38.93
C ASP A 282 14.69 -33.78 39.89
N GLN A 283 13.92 -32.80 39.39
CA GLN A 283 12.92 -32.07 40.17
C GLN A 283 11.98 -31.30 39.23
N GLY A 284 10.73 -31.74 39.21
CA GLY A 284 9.63 -31.12 38.49
C GLY A 284 9.21 -29.78 39.09
N ALA A 285 8.85 -28.86 38.21
CA ALA A 285 8.05 -27.69 38.55
C ALA A 285 7.03 -27.47 37.43
N THR A 286 5.79 -27.83 37.73
CA THR A 286 4.62 -27.53 36.91
C THR A 286 4.33 -26.02 36.98
N ASN A 287 4.82 -25.26 36.00
CA ASN A 287 4.40 -23.88 35.79
C ASN A 287 3.36 -23.82 34.67
N ALA A 288 2.09 -23.68 35.05
CA ALA A 288 1.03 -23.28 34.16
C ALA A 288 1.27 -21.82 33.74
N LYS A 289 1.91 -21.63 32.58
CA LYS A 289 1.98 -20.32 31.91
C LYS A 289 0.70 -20.11 31.11
N THR A 290 -0.03 -19.08 31.51
CA THR A 290 -1.17 -18.48 30.81
C THR A 290 -0.81 -18.17 29.37
N PHE A 291 -1.68 -18.58 28.44
CA PHE A 291 -1.58 -18.35 27.00
C PHE A 291 -1.45 -16.85 26.68
N ILE A 292 -0.29 -16.43 26.19
CA ILE A 292 -0.10 -15.16 25.47
C ILE A 292 -0.11 -15.51 23.99
N ASN A 293 -0.97 -14.84 23.23
CA ASN A 293 -1.14 -15.00 21.80
C ASN A 293 0.13 -14.48 21.08
N PRO A 294 0.96 -15.32 20.42
CA PRO A 294 2.27 -14.93 19.90
C PRO A 294 2.22 -14.06 18.62
N LEU A 295 1.03 -13.63 18.18
CA LEU A 295 0.85 -12.74 17.03
C LEU A 295 1.10 -11.25 17.33
N GLN A 296 1.42 -10.91 18.57
CA GLN A 296 2.05 -9.64 18.94
C GLN A 296 3.53 -9.90 19.21
N GLY A 297 4.34 -9.94 18.14
CA GLY A 297 5.78 -9.74 18.31
C GLY A 297 6.05 -8.39 18.99
N PRO A 298 7.24 -8.15 19.55
CA PRO A 298 7.59 -6.84 20.07
C PRO A 298 7.35 -5.81 18.96
N LEU A 299 6.43 -4.88 19.19
CA LEU A 299 6.40 -3.63 18.44
C LEU A 299 7.78 -3.01 18.64
N MET A 300 8.66 -3.16 17.64
CA MET A 300 9.90 -2.40 17.54
C MET A 300 9.51 -0.94 17.81
N SER A 301 10.04 -0.38 18.88
CA SER A 301 9.64 0.94 19.37
C SER A 301 9.93 1.97 18.29
N ALA A 302 8.87 2.45 17.61
CA ALA A 302 8.96 3.56 16.69
C ALA A 302 9.49 4.78 17.48
N SER A 303 10.70 5.19 17.15
CA SER A 303 11.31 6.42 17.63
C SER A 303 10.49 7.60 17.14
N LEU A 304 9.55 8.07 17.98
CA LEU A 304 8.80 9.31 17.80
C LEU A 304 9.71 10.51 18.09
N ALA A 305 10.59 10.85 17.15
CA ALA A 305 11.27 12.14 17.12
C ALA A 305 11.89 12.39 15.74
N ASP A 306 11.10 12.85 14.77
CA ASP A 306 11.64 13.78 13.76
C ASP A 306 10.53 14.60 13.12
N HIS A 307 10.37 15.84 13.58
CA HIS A 307 9.55 16.85 12.91
C HIS A 307 10.48 17.96 12.42
N GLY A 308 10.69 17.98 11.10
CA GLY A 308 10.88 19.22 10.37
C GLY A 308 12.33 19.60 10.10
N ASP A 309 13.10 18.72 9.49
CA ASP A 309 14.22 19.16 8.65
C ASP A 309 13.93 18.80 7.19
N VAL A 310 13.82 19.82 6.33
CA VAL A 310 13.64 19.68 4.87
C VAL A 310 14.99 19.25 4.31
N THR A 311 15.39 18.04 4.68
CA THR A 311 16.64 17.44 4.23
C THR A 311 16.47 17.05 2.77
N ASN A 312 17.46 17.43 1.96
CA ASN A 312 17.59 17.05 0.56
C ASN A 312 17.48 15.52 0.46
N LYS A 313 16.30 14.99 0.16
CA LYS A 313 16.10 13.56 -0.05
C LYS A 313 17.02 13.14 -1.20
N THR A 314 18.05 12.37 -0.89
CA THR A 314 18.91 11.75 -1.88
C THR A 314 18.02 11.07 -2.93
N PRO A 315 18.30 11.26 -4.24
CA PRO A 315 17.43 10.73 -5.28
C PRO A 315 17.27 9.22 -5.10
N LYS A 316 16.01 8.79 -4.91
CA LYS A 316 15.64 7.39 -4.72
C LYS A 316 16.00 6.62 -5.99
N ILE A 317 16.87 5.62 -5.87
CA ILE A 317 17.21 4.72 -6.98
C ILE A 317 15.94 3.94 -7.33
N SER A 318 15.56 3.92 -8.61
CA SER A 318 14.39 3.16 -9.05
C SER A 318 14.53 1.68 -8.74
N PHE A 319 13.42 1.04 -8.41
CA PHE A 319 13.38 -0.37 -8.07
C PHE A 319 13.91 -1.25 -9.21
N GLN A 320 13.69 -0.84 -10.47
CA GLN A 320 14.23 -1.54 -11.63
C GLN A 320 15.77 -1.59 -11.65
N MET A 321 16.42 -0.49 -11.25
CA MET A 321 17.89 -0.47 -11.12
C MET A 321 18.36 -1.36 -9.96
N GLN A 322 17.63 -1.37 -8.84
CA GLN A 322 17.92 -2.25 -7.70
C GLN A 322 17.79 -3.73 -8.08
N LYS A 323 16.73 -4.11 -8.81
CA LYS A 323 16.51 -5.45 -9.34
C LYS A 323 17.63 -5.88 -10.30
N GLN A 324 18.09 -4.98 -11.16
CA GLN A 324 19.24 -5.25 -12.04
C GLN A 324 20.53 -5.49 -11.25
N HIS A 325 20.80 -4.67 -10.22
CA HIS A 325 21.98 -4.84 -9.35
C HIS A 325 21.92 -6.18 -8.61
N ALA A 326 20.78 -6.50 -7.99
CA ALA A 326 20.54 -7.77 -7.31
C ALA A 326 20.80 -8.98 -8.22
N ARG A 327 20.29 -8.90 -9.46
CA ARG A 327 20.52 -9.92 -10.49
C ARG A 327 22.01 -10.11 -10.77
N GLN A 328 22.73 -9.02 -11.02
CA GLN A 328 24.16 -9.07 -11.33
C GLN A 328 24.96 -9.70 -10.18
N GLU A 329 24.72 -9.26 -8.95
CA GLU A 329 25.38 -9.78 -7.75
C GLU A 329 25.13 -11.30 -7.59
N TYR A 330 23.87 -11.73 -7.71
CA TYR A 330 23.48 -13.13 -7.66
C TYR A 330 24.23 -13.98 -8.71
N PHE A 331 24.25 -13.56 -9.98
CA PHE A 331 24.96 -14.30 -11.03
C PHE A 331 26.48 -14.31 -10.84
N GLN A 332 27.08 -13.23 -10.32
CA GLN A 332 28.50 -13.21 -9.98
C GLN A 332 28.84 -14.24 -8.89
N LEU A 333 28.03 -14.35 -7.84
CA LEU A 333 28.20 -15.34 -6.78
C LEU A 333 27.99 -16.77 -7.28
N ARG A 334 27.02 -16.98 -8.18
CA ARG A 334 26.82 -18.27 -8.87
C ARG A 334 28.03 -18.65 -9.71
N ASN A 335 28.60 -17.72 -10.47
CA ASN A 335 29.80 -17.96 -11.29
C ASN A 335 31.02 -18.30 -10.43
N LYS A 336 31.12 -17.71 -9.23
CA LYS A 336 32.14 -18.03 -8.21
C LYS A 336 31.86 -19.33 -7.45
N LYS A 337 30.79 -20.08 -7.77
CA LYS A 337 30.32 -21.28 -7.06
C LYS A 337 30.07 -21.05 -5.56
N LYS A 338 29.75 -19.81 -5.19
CA LYS A 338 29.32 -19.43 -3.84
C LYS A 338 27.83 -19.73 -3.63
N ILE A 339 27.06 -19.70 -4.72
CA ILE A 339 25.67 -20.15 -4.81
C ILE A 339 25.59 -21.33 -5.79
N GLU A 340 25.01 -22.44 -5.37
CA GLU A 340 24.81 -23.65 -6.18
C GLU A 340 23.34 -24.06 -6.14
N ILE A 341 22.75 -24.41 -7.29
CA ILE A 341 21.32 -24.75 -7.41
C ILE A 341 21.20 -26.22 -7.80
N PHE A 342 20.43 -26.96 -7.01
CA PHE A 342 20.09 -28.36 -7.23
C PHE A 342 18.59 -28.46 -7.53
N GLN A 343 18.26 -29.23 -8.57
CA GLN A 343 16.87 -29.53 -8.91
C GLN A 343 16.43 -30.79 -8.18
N LEU A 344 15.27 -30.72 -7.52
CA LEU A 344 14.64 -31.86 -6.87
C LEU A 344 13.71 -32.59 -7.86
N GLY A 345 13.58 -33.90 -7.70
CA GLY A 345 12.70 -34.75 -8.51
C GLY A 345 11.21 -34.54 -8.24
N THR A 346 10.83 -33.58 -7.40
CA THR A 346 9.44 -33.28 -7.06
C THR A 346 9.16 -31.80 -6.91
N TYR A 347 7.90 -31.40 -6.75
CA TYR A 347 7.44 -30.05 -6.43
C TYR A 347 6.03 -30.13 -5.81
N GLN A 348 5.59 -29.06 -5.13
CA GLN A 348 4.24 -28.99 -4.58
C GLN A 348 3.18 -29.03 -5.70
N GLY A 349 2.08 -29.76 -5.52
CA GLY A 349 1.06 -29.91 -6.57
C GLY A 349 1.38 -30.97 -7.63
N LYS A 350 2.57 -31.60 -7.61
CA LYS A 350 2.92 -32.68 -8.55
C LYS A 350 1.95 -33.87 -8.45
N SER A 351 1.52 -34.20 -7.24
CA SER A 351 0.51 -35.23 -7.00
C SER A 351 -0.88 -34.63 -7.10
N THR A 352 -1.55 -34.83 -8.24
CA THR A 352 -2.93 -34.34 -8.45
C THR A 352 -3.97 -35.05 -7.58
N THR A 353 -3.61 -36.21 -7.02
CA THR A 353 -4.52 -37.04 -6.21
C THR A 353 -4.55 -36.65 -4.73
N ARG A 354 -3.57 -35.86 -4.28
CA ARG A 354 -3.46 -35.41 -2.89
C ARG A 354 -3.43 -33.90 -2.91
N ASP A 355 -4.42 -33.29 -2.28
CA ASP A 355 -4.53 -31.85 -2.08
C ASP A 355 -3.20 -31.30 -1.56
N SER A 356 -2.37 -30.79 -2.48
CA SER A 356 -0.98 -30.35 -2.26
C SER A 356 -0.74 -28.97 -2.86
N THR A 357 -1.77 -28.36 -3.44
CA THR A 357 -1.79 -26.98 -3.89
C THR A 357 -1.83 -26.06 -2.67
N ASN A 358 -0.98 -25.03 -2.69
CA ASN A 358 -0.74 -24.14 -1.55
C ASN A 358 -0.19 -24.88 -0.32
N GLY A 359 0.55 -25.97 -0.56
CA GLY A 359 1.16 -26.79 0.47
C GLY A 359 2.45 -26.19 1.04
N CYS A 360 3.04 -25.17 0.42
CA CYS A 360 4.31 -24.56 0.85
C CYS A 360 4.30 -24.13 2.32
N THR A 361 3.18 -23.62 2.84
CA THR A 361 3.02 -23.25 4.25
C THR A 361 3.21 -24.43 5.21
N VAL A 362 2.92 -25.66 4.77
CA VAL A 362 3.13 -26.89 5.56
C VAL A 362 4.44 -27.56 5.20
N ILE A 363 4.82 -27.57 3.93
CA ILE A 363 6.06 -28.18 3.43
C ILE A 363 7.28 -27.53 4.10
N SER A 364 7.38 -26.20 4.07
CA SER A 364 8.60 -25.50 4.50
C SER A 364 8.89 -25.71 6.01
N PRO A 365 7.92 -25.56 6.94
CA PRO A 365 8.16 -25.93 8.33
C PRO A 365 8.43 -27.43 8.54
N LEU A 366 7.83 -28.33 7.76
CA LEU A 366 8.16 -29.76 7.84
C LEU A 366 9.58 -30.06 7.37
N VAL A 367 10.07 -29.39 6.34
CA VAL A 367 11.47 -29.51 5.89
C VAL A 367 12.41 -29.00 7.00
N ALA A 368 12.09 -27.87 7.62
CA ALA A 368 12.82 -27.35 8.78
C ALA A 368 12.86 -28.36 9.93
N VAL A 369 11.70 -28.90 10.35
CA VAL A 369 11.61 -29.92 11.42
C VAL A 369 12.44 -31.17 11.11
N ASN A 370 12.42 -31.64 9.85
CA ASN A 370 13.20 -32.82 9.47
C ASN A 370 14.71 -32.53 9.40
N HIS A 371 15.11 -31.29 9.10
CA HIS A 371 16.51 -30.86 9.18
C HIS A 371 17.01 -30.83 10.63
N LEU A 372 16.23 -30.22 11.53
CA LEU A 372 16.58 -30.15 12.95
C LEU A 372 16.66 -31.54 13.61
N ARG A 373 15.89 -32.52 13.11
CA ARG A 373 15.91 -33.90 13.60
C ARG A 373 16.86 -34.83 12.87
N SER A 374 17.49 -34.40 11.78
CA SER A 374 18.34 -35.29 11.00
C SER A 374 19.60 -35.65 11.79
N GLU A 375 20.18 -36.82 11.52
CA GLU A 375 21.54 -37.10 11.98
C GLU A 375 22.54 -36.43 11.02
N GLY A 376 23.63 -35.86 11.57
CA GLY A 376 24.69 -35.24 10.78
C GLY A 376 24.42 -33.79 10.38
N CYS A 377 25.13 -33.30 9.35
CA CYS A 377 25.22 -31.87 9.04
C CYS A 377 23.95 -31.23 8.41
N GLY A 378 23.02 -32.03 7.89
CA GLY A 378 21.80 -31.50 7.26
C GLY A 378 20.83 -32.56 6.75
N ILE A 379 19.85 -32.15 5.94
CA ILE A 379 18.82 -33.02 5.35
C ILE A 379 19.19 -33.45 3.91
N SER A 380 18.87 -34.69 3.53
CA SER A 380 19.11 -35.21 2.17
C SER A 380 17.98 -34.83 1.19
N ASP A 381 18.30 -34.75 -0.11
CA ASP A 381 17.31 -34.44 -1.16
C ASP A 381 16.17 -35.46 -1.17
N MET A 382 16.48 -36.74 -1.03
CA MET A 382 15.46 -37.80 -0.94
C MET A 382 14.50 -37.58 0.22
N LYS A 383 14.98 -37.06 1.36
CA LYS A 383 14.12 -36.77 2.51
C LYS A 383 13.27 -35.52 2.27
N ILE A 384 13.81 -34.49 1.62
CA ILE A 384 13.03 -33.31 1.20
C ILE A 384 11.91 -33.74 0.24
N GLU A 385 12.22 -34.59 -0.73
CA GLU A 385 11.23 -35.13 -1.67
C GLU A 385 10.14 -35.94 -0.97
N GLN A 386 10.52 -36.75 0.03
CA GLN A 386 9.58 -37.49 0.87
C GLN A 386 8.65 -36.55 1.64
N VAL A 387 9.19 -35.47 2.23
CA VAL A 387 8.39 -34.47 2.93
C VAL A 387 7.35 -33.86 2.00
N ILE A 388 7.75 -33.43 0.81
CA ILE A 388 6.85 -32.80 -0.18
C ILE A 388 5.76 -33.77 -0.66
N ASN A 389 6.11 -35.01 -0.98
CA ASN A 389 5.20 -35.95 -1.65
C ASN A 389 4.30 -36.77 -0.70
N GLU A 390 4.84 -37.14 0.46
CA GLU A 390 4.22 -38.14 1.33
C GLU A 390 3.69 -37.53 2.62
N ILE A 391 4.52 -36.72 3.29
CA ILE A 391 4.24 -36.23 4.65
C ILE A 391 3.33 -35.00 4.59
N ALA A 392 3.73 -33.98 3.83
CA ALA A 392 3.04 -32.69 3.81
C ALA A 392 1.57 -32.77 3.40
N PRO A 393 1.15 -33.54 2.37
CA PRO A 393 -0.26 -33.59 1.99
C PRO A 393 -1.18 -34.16 3.10
N GLY A 394 -0.68 -35.13 3.86
CA GLY A 394 -1.40 -35.70 5.00
C GLY A 394 -1.58 -34.69 6.14
N ILE A 395 -0.52 -33.93 6.45
CA ILE A 395 -0.57 -32.86 7.46
C ILE A 395 -1.44 -31.69 6.99
N LEU A 396 -1.31 -31.26 5.74
CA LEU A 396 -2.10 -30.18 5.14
C LEU A 396 -3.61 -30.43 5.27
N SER A 397 -4.04 -31.64 4.95
CA SER A 397 -5.44 -32.06 5.09
C SER A 397 -5.93 -31.98 6.55
N ARG A 398 -5.07 -32.28 7.52
CA ARG A 398 -5.40 -32.18 8.96
C ARG A 398 -5.45 -30.74 9.43
N VAL A 399 -4.51 -29.90 9.01
CA VAL A 399 -4.48 -28.46 9.29
C VAL A 399 -5.77 -27.81 8.79
N ARG A 400 -6.11 -27.99 7.51
CA ARG A 400 -7.33 -27.42 6.91
C ARG A 400 -8.60 -27.83 7.65
N ARG A 401 -8.71 -29.12 8.01
CA ARG A 401 -9.85 -29.63 8.79
C ARG A 401 -9.92 -29.01 10.18
N LYS A 402 -8.79 -28.86 10.89
CA LYS A 402 -8.75 -28.22 12.22
C LYS A 402 -9.18 -26.76 12.14
N LEU A 403 -8.74 -26.04 11.11
CA LEU A 403 -9.05 -24.63 10.89
C LEU A 403 -10.44 -24.39 10.26
N GLY A 404 -11.10 -25.44 9.76
CA GLY A 404 -12.38 -25.33 9.06
C GLY A 404 -12.26 -24.67 7.68
N LEU A 405 -11.11 -24.83 7.02
CA LEU A 405 -10.78 -24.23 5.73
C LEU A 405 -11.18 -25.13 4.57
N SER A 406 -11.45 -24.51 3.42
CA SER A 406 -11.68 -25.22 2.16
C SER A 406 -10.36 -25.76 1.59
N GLY A 407 -10.44 -26.69 0.63
CA GLY A 407 -9.27 -27.27 -0.03
C GLY A 407 -8.44 -26.28 -0.87
N HIS A 408 -8.97 -25.10 -1.17
CA HIS A 408 -8.24 -24.07 -1.92
C HIS A 408 -7.81 -22.89 -1.06
N ALA A 409 -8.28 -22.82 0.17
CA ALA A 409 -7.97 -21.72 1.06
C ALA A 409 -6.48 -21.67 1.37
N LEU A 410 -5.97 -20.44 1.41
CA LEU A 410 -4.62 -20.16 1.87
C LEU A 410 -4.54 -20.35 3.39
N ILE A 411 -3.38 -20.79 3.86
CA ILE A 411 -3.16 -21.09 5.27
C ILE A 411 -2.15 -20.09 5.81
N ILE A 412 -2.49 -19.49 6.94
CA ILE A 412 -1.64 -18.53 7.63
C ILE A 412 -0.47 -19.32 8.25
N PRO A 413 0.80 -18.89 8.05
CA PRO A 413 1.96 -19.59 8.60
C PRO A 413 1.92 -19.84 10.11
N SER A 414 1.42 -18.88 10.90
CA SER A 414 1.28 -19.04 12.35
C SER A 414 0.35 -20.19 12.74
N ASP A 415 -0.74 -20.40 12.01
CA ASP A 415 -1.69 -21.47 12.30
C ASP A 415 -1.05 -22.86 12.05
N VAL A 416 -0.14 -22.94 11.08
CA VAL A 416 0.63 -24.17 10.82
C VAL A 416 1.64 -24.40 11.94
N HIS A 417 2.35 -23.37 12.38
CA HIS A 417 3.25 -23.45 13.53
C HIS A 417 2.51 -23.99 14.77
N ASP A 418 1.40 -23.36 15.13
CA ASP A 418 0.62 -23.72 16.31
C ASP A 418 0.07 -25.15 16.20
N PHE A 419 -0.38 -25.53 15.00
CA PHE A 419 -0.77 -26.92 14.72
C PHE A 419 0.38 -27.90 14.97
N MET A 420 1.60 -27.59 14.51
CA MET A 420 2.76 -28.47 14.67
C MET A 420 3.17 -28.63 16.14
N VAL A 421 3.05 -27.56 16.93
CA VAL A 421 3.29 -27.61 18.39
C VAL A 421 2.22 -28.45 19.08
N ASP A 422 0.95 -28.19 18.81
CA ASP A 422 -0.19 -28.91 19.41
C ASP A 422 -0.14 -30.41 19.13
N GLU A 423 0.25 -30.79 17.91
CA GLU A 423 0.37 -32.18 17.46
C GLU A 423 1.72 -32.81 17.82
N LYS A 424 2.57 -32.09 18.58
CA LYS A 424 3.91 -32.54 19.01
C LYS A 424 4.82 -32.91 17.84
N ILE A 425 4.54 -32.38 16.66
CA ILE A 425 5.40 -32.48 15.47
C ILE A 425 6.63 -31.61 15.66
N LEU A 426 6.47 -30.46 16.31
CA LEU A 426 7.52 -29.54 16.71
C LEU A 426 7.41 -29.35 18.23
N LYS A 427 8.54 -29.24 18.94
CA LYS A 427 8.54 -28.93 20.38
C LYS A 427 8.57 -27.42 20.57
N GLN A 428 7.86 -26.90 21.57
CA GLN A 428 7.80 -25.45 21.81
C GLN A 428 9.19 -24.88 22.16
N GLU A 429 10.04 -25.63 22.86
CA GLU A 429 11.40 -25.20 23.20
C GLU A 429 12.33 -25.06 21.99
N MET A 430 11.97 -25.63 20.84
CA MET A 430 12.71 -25.46 19.59
C MET A 430 12.41 -24.11 18.93
N PHE A 431 11.33 -23.43 19.32
CA PHE A 431 10.97 -22.14 18.73
C PHE A 431 11.87 -21.03 19.24
N VAL A 432 12.58 -20.38 18.32
CA VAL A 432 13.48 -19.27 18.62
C VAL A 432 12.71 -17.96 18.64
N GLY A 433 11.95 -17.68 17.57
CA GLY A 433 11.34 -16.38 17.39
C GLY A 433 10.67 -16.17 16.03
N VAL A 434 10.08 -14.99 15.87
CA VAL A 434 9.56 -14.48 14.59
C VAL A 434 10.26 -13.18 14.24
N CYS A 435 10.77 -13.09 13.02
CA CYS A 435 11.26 -11.84 12.44
C CYS A 435 10.37 -11.41 11.26
N GLY A 436 10.38 -10.14 10.91
CA GLY A 436 9.67 -9.64 9.73
C GLY A 436 10.06 -8.21 9.40
N GLY A 437 9.45 -7.66 8.36
CA GLY A 437 9.69 -6.29 7.92
C GLY A 437 9.79 -6.17 6.41
N ASN A 438 10.51 -5.16 5.95
CA ASN A 438 10.79 -4.91 4.53
C ASN A 438 11.89 -5.85 4.02
N VAL A 439 11.56 -6.73 3.07
CA VAL A 439 12.52 -7.69 2.48
C VAL A 439 13.63 -7.02 1.67
N LEU A 440 13.43 -5.77 1.25
CA LEU A 440 14.43 -4.96 0.55
C LEU A 440 15.31 -4.17 1.53
N ASP A 441 15.01 -4.21 2.83
CA ASP A 441 15.85 -3.61 3.85
C ASP A 441 16.87 -4.64 4.36
N ARG A 442 18.16 -4.33 4.19
CA ARG A 442 19.25 -5.20 4.64
C ARG A 442 19.26 -5.39 6.14
N GLN A 443 18.78 -4.43 6.94
CA GLN A 443 18.72 -4.57 8.38
C GLN A 443 17.63 -5.57 8.80
N HIS A 444 16.44 -5.48 8.20
CA HIS A 444 15.35 -6.43 8.49
C HIS A 444 15.73 -7.86 8.07
N VAL A 445 16.28 -8.05 6.88
CA VAL A 445 16.77 -9.37 6.44
C VAL A 445 17.98 -9.82 7.27
N GLY A 446 18.85 -8.89 7.66
CA GLY A 446 19.96 -9.15 8.56
C GLY A 446 19.52 -9.76 9.89
N GLY A 447 18.44 -9.24 10.49
CA GLY A 447 17.87 -9.79 11.72
C GLY A 447 17.41 -11.26 11.60
N LEU A 448 16.83 -11.65 10.46
CA LEU A 448 16.51 -13.06 10.19
C LEU A 448 17.78 -13.92 10.12
N ILE A 449 18.82 -13.43 9.45
CA ILE A 449 20.06 -14.16 9.27
C ILE A 449 20.83 -14.25 10.58
N ASP A 450 20.78 -13.22 11.42
CA ASP A 450 21.37 -13.22 12.76
C ASP A 450 20.69 -14.27 13.65
N MET A 451 19.36 -14.39 13.59
CA MET A 451 18.62 -15.46 14.27
C MET A 451 19.01 -16.84 13.74
N LEU A 452 19.21 -16.99 12.43
CA LEU A 452 19.69 -18.24 11.82
C LEU A 452 21.10 -18.59 12.31
N GLU A 453 22.01 -17.62 12.37
CA GLU A 453 23.41 -17.83 12.78
C GLU A 453 23.55 -18.17 14.25
N ASN A 454 22.80 -17.49 15.12
CA ASN A 454 22.97 -17.55 16.56
C ASN A 454 21.95 -18.48 17.25
N GLY A 455 20.82 -18.76 16.60
CA GLY A 455 19.73 -19.55 17.18
C GLY A 455 19.00 -18.84 18.32
N GLU A 456 19.12 -17.51 18.43
CA GLU A 456 18.57 -16.69 19.50
C GLU A 456 18.14 -15.32 18.96
N GLU A 457 17.14 -14.71 19.60
CA GLU A 457 16.76 -13.34 19.28
C GLU A 457 17.80 -12.37 19.85
N THR A 458 18.58 -11.72 18.98
CA THR A 458 19.52 -10.68 19.40
C THR A 458 18.73 -9.45 19.83
N ASN A 459 18.62 -9.21 21.13
CA ASN A 459 18.07 -7.96 21.65
C ASN A 459 19.11 -6.85 21.47
N PRO A 460 18.84 -5.81 20.66
CA PRO A 460 19.75 -4.69 20.49
C PRO A 460 19.82 -3.91 21.82
N GLY A 461 20.83 -4.21 22.64
CA GLY A 461 21.06 -3.54 23.92
C GLY A 461 21.32 -4.47 25.11
N SER A 462 21.23 -5.79 24.95
CA SER A 462 21.76 -6.69 25.98
C SER A 462 23.27 -6.83 25.79
N ASP A 463 24.05 -6.03 26.52
CA ASP A 463 25.52 -6.20 26.73
C ASP A 463 25.85 -7.48 27.52
N SER A 464 24.97 -8.48 27.50
CA SER A 464 25.17 -9.77 28.13
C SER A 464 26.32 -10.48 27.40
N GLN A 465 27.49 -10.28 28.00
CA GLN A 465 28.69 -11.12 28.04
C GLN A 465 28.62 -12.37 27.17
N GLU A 466 29.60 -12.50 26.26
CA GLU A 466 30.15 -13.69 25.58
C GLU A 466 29.59 -15.08 25.96
N GLU A 467 28.27 -15.28 25.97
CA GLU A 467 27.70 -16.60 25.99
C GLU A 467 28.13 -17.24 24.67
N LYS A 468 28.94 -18.28 24.84
CA LYS A 468 29.72 -18.93 23.79
C LYS A 468 28.78 -19.31 22.64
N LYS A 469 28.82 -18.53 21.55
CA LYS A 469 28.04 -18.74 20.32
C LYS A 469 28.04 -20.23 20.01
N ASP A 470 26.87 -20.87 20.17
CA ASP A 470 26.73 -22.30 19.93
C ASP A 470 26.55 -22.53 18.42
N SER A 471 27.61 -22.24 17.67
CA SER A 471 27.68 -22.37 16.21
C SER A 471 27.45 -23.82 15.76
N THR A 472 27.47 -24.78 16.69
CA THR A 472 27.30 -26.19 16.38
C THR A 472 25.85 -26.61 16.20
N LYS A 473 24.90 -25.81 16.69
CA LYS A 473 23.47 -26.11 16.60
C LYS A 473 22.91 -25.88 15.21
N LYS A 474 22.02 -26.79 14.81
CA LYS A 474 21.19 -26.58 13.62
C LYS A 474 20.13 -25.54 13.91
N VAL A 475 19.94 -24.68 12.95
CA VAL A 475 18.86 -23.69 12.95
C VAL A 475 18.18 -23.78 11.60
N ALA A 476 16.87 -23.58 11.58
CA ALA A 476 16.09 -23.55 10.36
C ALA A 476 15.01 -22.49 10.46
N ALA A 477 14.61 -21.95 9.32
CA ALA A 477 13.53 -21.00 9.23
C ALA A 477 12.54 -21.36 8.11
N ALA A 478 11.30 -20.92 8.28
CA ALA A 478 10.33 -20.82 7.20
C ALA A 478 10.11 -19.34 6.92
N LEU A 479 10.46 -18.90 5.71
CA LEU A 479 10.28 -17.52 5.26
C LEU A 479 9.01 -17.44 4.42
N PHE A 480 8.02 -16.72 4.92
CA PHE A 480 6.83 -16.31 4.19
C PHE A 480 7.07 -14.97 3.50
N PHE A 481 6.93 -14.95 2.19
CA PHE A 481 7.08 -13.76 1.36
C PHE A 481 6.29 -13.91 0.06
N HIS A 482 5.55 -12.86 -0.32
CA HIS A 482 4.78 -12.78 -1.57
C HIS A 482 3.95 -14.05 -1.86
N GLU A 483 3.05 -14.36 -0.92
CA GLU A 483 2.13 -15.50 -1.00
C GLU A 483 2.75 -16.89 -1.04
N HIS A 484 4.04 -16.99 -0.74
CA HIS A 484 4.76 -18.25 -0.77
C HIS A 484 5.64 -18.43 0.47
N VAL A 485 5.95 -19.69 0.79
CA VAL A 485 6.78 -20.05 1.93
C VAL A 485 7.94 -20.92 1.46
N ILE A 486 9.17 -20.45 1.70
CA ILE A 486 10.39 -21.24 1.50
C ILE A 486 10.97 -21.67 2.84
N SER A 487 11.82 -22.70 2.83
CA SER A 487 12.61 -23.07 4.02
C SER A 487 14.08 -22.68 3.85
N ILE A 488 14.71 -22.24 4.93
CA ILE A 488 16.13 -21.87 4.99
C ILE A 488 16.76 -22.71 6.09
N LEU A 489 17.80 -23.46 5.77
CA LEU A 489 18.42 -24.45 6.66
C LEU A 489 19.88 -24.08 6.89
N LYS A 490 20.28 -23.86 8.14
CA LYS A 490 21.69 -23.74 8.52
C LYS A 490 22.31 -25.14 8.60
N VAL A 491 23.27 -25.40 7.73
CA VAL A 491 24.02 -26.66 7.62
C VAL A 491 25.38 -26.46 8.28
N VAL A 492 25.62 -27.15 9.39
CA VAL A 492 26.88 -27.08 10.14
C VAL A 492 27.78 -28.22 9.67
N LEU A 493 28.92 -27.90 9.07
CA LEU A 493 29.88 -28.88 8.56
C LEU A 493 30.81 -29.42 9.66
N PRO A 494 31.49 -30.57 9.43
CA PRO A 494 32.36 -31.18 10.44
C PRO A 494 33.57 -30.31 10.84
N ASP A 495 33.97 -29.38 9.98
CA ASP A 495 35.05 -28.41 10.23
C ASP A 495 34.57 -27.16 10.98
N GLY A 496 33.29 -27.10 11.36
CA GLY A 496 32.65 -25.97 12.02
C GLY A 496 32.25 -24.84 11.07
N SER A 497 32.52 -24.96 9.76
CA SER A 497 31.99 -24.01 8.79
C SER A 497 30.49 -24.19 8.59
N GLU A 498 29.81 -23.13 8.16
CA GLU A 498 28.36 -23.08 8.07
C GLU A 498 27.94 -22.74 6.64
N TRP A 499 27.02 -23.52 6.09
CA TRP A 499 26.35 -23.25 4.82
C TRP A 499 24.86 -23.04 5.06
N TYR A 500 24.18 -22.50 4.05
CA TYR A 500 22.73 -22.31 4.09
C TYR A 500 22.09 -22.98 2.87
N ASP A 501 21.07 -23.78 3.11
CA ASP A 501 20.25 -24.35 2.04
C ASP A 501 18.86 -23.71 2.05
N LEU A 502 18.50 -23.07 0.94
CA LEU A 502 17.16 -22.58 0.66
C LEU A 502 16.40 -23.62 -0.15
N VAL A 503 15.27 -24.11 0.35
CA VAL A 503 14.40 -25.04 -0.39
C VAL A 503 13.11 -24.32 -0.80
N ASP A 504 12.91 -24.21 -2.12
CA ASP A 504 11.69 -23.69 -2.71
C ASP A 504 10.88 -24.83 -3.33
N SER A 505 9.70 -25.10 -2.77
CA SER A 505 8.83 -26.18 -3.21
C SER A 505 8.03 -25.87 -4.48
N LEU A 506 8.04 -24.63 -4.98
CA LEU A 506 7.32 -24.27 -6.20
C LEU A 506 7.96 -24.91 -7.44
N PRO A 507 7.14 -25.24 -8.45
CA PRO A 507 7.65 -25.74 -9.72
C PRO A 507 8.51 -24.67 -10.42
N THR A 508 9.80 -24.94 -10.55
CA THR A 508 10.75 -24.12 -11.30
C THR A 508 11.28 -24.93 -12.47
N ARG A 509 11.37 -24.32 -13.66
CA ARG A 509 11.94 -24.96 -14.84
C ARG A 509 13.46 -24.80 -14.83
N ILE A 510 14.17 -25.91 -14.70
CA ILE A 510 15.63 -25.99 -14.83
C ILE A 510 15.93 -27.09 -15.84
N ASN A 511 16.67 -26.77 -16.90
CA ASN A 511 17.03 -27.70 -17.98
C ASN A 511 15.80 -28.46 -18.53
N ASP A 512 14.73 -27.72 -18.86
CA ASP A 512 13.44 -28.22 -19.35
C ASP A 512 12.68 -29.20 -18.44
N ARG A 513 13.16 -29.43 -17.22
CA ARG A 513 12.45 -30.22 -16.21
C ARG A 513 11.81 -29.29 -15.20
N LEU A 514 10.60 -29.63 -14.77
CA LEU A 514 9.88 -28.91 -13.73
C LEU A 514 10.15 -29.58 -12.39
N GLY A 515 10.64 -28.82 -11.41
CA GLY A 515 10.97 -29.34 -10.09
C GLY A 515 11.09 -28.22 -9.05
N ALA A 516 10.99 -28.60 -7.79
CA ALA A 516 11.40 -27.80 -6.66
C ALA A 516 12.93 -27.62 -6.71
N THR A 517 13.42 -26.66 -5.94
CA THR A 517 14.85 -26.32 -5.94
C THR A 517 15.41 -26.35 -4.53
N ARG A 518 16.67 -26.76 -4.43
CA ARG A 518 17.52 -26.55 -3.26
C ARG A 518 18.67 -25.67 -3.71
N THR A 519 18.78 -24.46 -3.16
CA THR A 519 19.87 -23.53 -3.46
C THR A 519 20.77 -23.42 -2.25
N ARG A 520 22.03 -23.79 -2.43
CA ARG A 520 23.07 -23.78 -1.41
C ARG A 520 23.90 -22.50 -1.49
N CYS A 521 24.01 -21.80 -0.36
CA CYS A 521 24.86 -20.64 -0.14
C CYS A 521 25.99 -21.02 0.81
N LYS A 522 27.24 -20.76 0.41
CA LYS A 522 28.43 -21.17 1.19
C LYS A 522 28.82 -20.20 2.31
N ASP A 523 28.16 -19.06 2.39
CA ASP A 523 28.38 -18.03 3.40
C ASP A 523 27.16 -17.10 3.54
N ARG A 524 27.23 -16.24 4.57
CA ARG A 524 26.25 -15.22 4.89
C ARG A 524 25.94 -14.30 3.71
N GLN A 525 26.98 -13.73 3.09
CA GLN A 525 26.82 -12.80 1.97
C GLN A 525 26.04 -13.45 0.82
N SER A 526 26.34 -14.70 0.51
CA SER A 526 25.65 -15.44 -0.55
C SER A 526 24.18 -15.67 -0.23
N LEU A 527 23.83 -15.89 1.05
CA LEU A 527 22.44 -15.98 1.49
C LEU A 527 21.73 -14.62 1.38
N GLU A 528 22.34 -13.54 1.84
CA GLU A 528 21.80 -12.17 1.72
C GLU A 528 21.49 -11.81 0.27
N SER A 529 22.47 -11.98 -0.63
CA SER A 529 22.28 -11.68 -2.06
C SER A 529 21.23 -12.60 -2.69
N LEU A 530 21.14 -13.87 -2.28
CA LEU A 530 20.10 -14.80 -2.75
C LEU A 530 18.71 -14.33 -2.31
N LEU A 531 18.49 -14.00 -1.04
CA LEU A 531 17.20 -13.56 -0.52
C LEU A 531 16.75 -12.25 -1.16
N TYR A 532 17.67 -11.31 -1.35
CA TYR A 532 17.39 -10.03 -2.01
C TYR A 532 17.00 -10.23 -3.49
N TRP A 533 17.74 -11.06 -4.22
CA TRP A 533 17.39 -11.43 -5.60
C TRP A 533 16.06 -12.19 -5.67
N TYR A 534 15.85 -13.15 -4.76
CA TYR A 534 14.61 -13.92 -4.66
C TYR A 534 13.40 -13.00 -4.51
N ALA A 535 13.49 -12.01 -3.61
CA ALA A 535 12.44 -11.03 -3.43
C ALA A 535 12.20 -10.21 -4.69
N CYS A 536 13.27 -9.69 -5.29
CA CYS A 536 13.20 -8.89 -6.52
C CYS A 536 12.52 -9.63 -7.69
N ASP A 537 12.73 -10.93 -7.80
CA ASP A 537 12.17 -11.76 -8.87
C ASP A 537 10.66 -11.99 -8.72
N LYS A 538 10.13 -12.03 -7.49
CA LYS A 538 8.70 -12.26 -7.21
C LYS A 538 7.81 -11.04 -7.40
N PHE A 539 8.34 -9.84 -7.29
CA PHE A 539 7.54 -8.63 -7.48
C PHE A 539 6.99 -8.51 -8.90
N SER A 540 5.69 -8.27 -8.99
CA SER A 540 4.98 -7.96 -10.22
C SER A 540 5.29 -6.53 -10.72
N PRO A 541 4.90 -6.17 -11.96
CA PRO A 541 4.99 -4.79 -12.43
C PRO A 541 4.18 -3.80 -11.57
N ALA A 542 3.05 -4.25 -11.02
CA ALA A 542 2.23 -3.43 -10.11
C ALA A 542 2.98 -3.18 -8.79
N ASP A 543 3.60 -4.22 -8.22
CA ASP A 543 4.41 -4.09 -7.00
C ASP A 543 5.60 -3.14 -7.22
N THR A 544 6.28 -3.27 -8.36
CA THR A 544 7.38 -2.38 -8.75
C THR A 544 6.94 -0.91 -8.77
N THR A 545 5.81 -0.63 -9.41
CA THR A 545 5.23 0.72 -9.47
C THR A 545 4.86 1.22 -8.08
N TYR A 546 4.31 0.35 -7.22
CA TYR A 546 3.99 0.69 -5.84
C TYR A 546 5.26 1.05 -5.04
N ILE A 547 6.30 0.22 -5.12
CA ILE A 547 7.56 0.39 -4.38
C ILE A 547 8.28 1.69 -4.77
N ASP A 548 8.27 2.03 -6.06
CA ASP A 548 8.86 3.28 -6.54
C ASP A 548 8.13 4.50 -5.96
N ASN A 549 6.80 4.46 -5.94
CA ASN A 549 5.95 5.58 -5.51
C ASN A 549 5.75 5.70 -3.99
N ASN A 550 6.01 4.64 -3.23
CA ASN A 550 5.73 4.61 -1.79
C ASN A 550 7.00 4.32 -0.99
N ASP A 551 7.24 5.10 0.05
CA ASP A 551 8.26 4.79 1.06
C ASP A 551 7.73 3.66 1.96
N TRP A 552 8.63 2.98 2.67
CA TRP A 552 8.22 1.93 3.62
C TRP A 552 7.62 2.59 4.86
N ASP A 553 6.48 2.06 5.33
CA ASP A 553 5.81 2.50 6.56
C ASP A 553 5.42 1.28 7.38
N ASP A 554 6.03 1.12 8.55
CA ASP A 554 5.77 0.01 9.47
C ASP A 554 4.30 -0.06 9.89
N ASN A 555 3.58 1.07 9.93
CA ASN A 555 2.15 1.10 10.29
C ASN A 555 1.24 0.53 9.19
N MET A 556 1.77 0.40 7.99
CA MET A 556 1.10 -0.06 6.78
C MET A 556 1.75 -1.33 6.18
N CYS A 557 2.71 -1.93 6.89
CA CYS A 557 3.45 -3.10 6.42
C CYS A 557 2.56 -4.27 5.98
N ASP A 558 1.39 -4.44 6.60
CA ASP A 558 0.40 -5.47 6.24
C ASP A 558 -0.10 -5.42 4.79
N PHE A 559 0.02 -4.26 4.15
CA PHE A 559 -0.46 -4.02 2.78
C PHE A 559 0.69 -3.76 1.80
N ASP A 560 1.91 -3.74 2.31
CA ASP A 560 3.08 -3.46 1.52
C ASP A 560 3.60 -4.75 0.88
N PRO A 561 3.80 -4.79 -0.45
CA PRO A 561 4.28 -6.01 -1.11
C PRO A 561 5.66 -6.45 -0.60
N ARG A 562 6.44 -5.54 -0.01
CA ARG A 562 7.78 -5.81 0.52
C ARG A 562 7.77 -6.59 1.85
N VAL A 563 6.60 -6.78 2.48
CA VAL A 563 6.52 -7.43 3.78
C VAL A 563 6.92 -8.90 3.71
N PHE A 564 7.76 -9.33 4.66
CA PHE A 564 8.05 -10.74 4.89
C PHE A 564 7.87 -11.10 6.37
N GLN A 565 7.73 -12.40 6.63
CA GLN A 565 7.75 -12.96 7.97
C GLN A 565 8.57 -14.26 7.98
N GLY A 566 9.49 -14.39 8.92
CA GLY A 566 10.31 -15.58 9.12
C GLY A 566 10.04 -16.21 10.48
N PHE A 567 9.74 -17.51 10.51
CA PHE A 567 9.65 -18.30 11.75
C PHE A 567 10.94 -19.09 11.91
N VAL A 568 11.61 -18.97 13.05
CA VAL A 568 12.93 -19.58 13.28
C VAL A 568 12.85 -20.64 14.38
N TRP A 569 13.51 -21.76 14.15
CA TRP A 569 13.60 -22.88 15.08
C TRP A 569 15.03 -23.40 15.20
N LYS A 570 15.40 -23.90 16.38
CA LYS A 570 16.69 -24.54 16.66
C LYS A 570 16.52 -25.97 17.19
N GLU A 571 17.56 -26.77 17.02
CA GLU A 571 17.64 -28.16 17.49
C GLU A 571 17.58 -28.32 19.01
#